data_AF-A0A1G6KM89-F1
#
_entry.id   AF-A0A1G6KM89-F1
#
_cell.length_a   1.000
_cell.length_b   1.000
_cell.length_c   1.000
_cell.angle_alpha   90.00
_cell.angle_beta   90.00
_cell.angle_gamma   90.00
#
_symmetry.space_group_name_H-M   'P 1'
#
loop_
_entity.id
_entity.type
_entity.pdbx_description
1 polymer ?
#
loop_
_entity_poly.entity_id
_entity_poly.type
_entity_poly.pdbx_seq_one_letter_code
_entity_poly.pdbx_strand_id
1 'polypeptide(L)'
;MESILLYGKLCLLIKYQILRIIPCVQSAMHTGTDSVHRIQSRMILMWEEGISMIKKWFAIGVAAVIGVTGSVIPAGAQTAEAAAPTTVYYGSENGDVWDLQARLNQLGYKTELDGIYGLETESKVIRFQTDHGLRIDGIAGPETWSHLKKQTEGTTGETSDAAGLSLSKKDKTLMARAVYGEARGEPYKGKVAVAAVILNRIQSDEFPDTVRGVIMESGAFTAVSDGQIWLKPDEQAYKAVQDAINGWDPSGGATYYFNPDTATSDWIWSRTQIDKIGKHIFSK
;
A
#
# COMPACT_ATOMS: atom_id res chain seq x y z
N MET A 1 -23.24 3.83 -21.04
CA MET A 1 -24.21 2.70 -21.02
C MET A 1 -23.95 1.70 -19.89
N GLU A 2 -22.73 1.64 -19.34
CA GLU A 2 -22.37 0.73 -18.24
C GLU A 2 -23.03 1.08 -16.88
N SER A 3 -23.33 2.35 -16.63
CA SER A 3 -23.93 2.82 -15.37
C SER A 3 -25.38 2.33 -15.13
N ILE A 4 -26.13 2.08 -16.20
CA ILE A 4 -27.51 1.56 -16.14
C ILE A 4 -27.50 0.06 -15.80
N LEU A 5 -26.50 -0.67 -16.29
CA LEU A 5 -26.28 -2.09 -15.99
C LEU A 5 -25.83 -2.31 -14.54
N LEU A 6 -25.04 -1.40 -13.97
CA LEU A 6 -24.66 -1.44 -12.55
C LEU A 6 -25.87 -1.22 -11.63
N TYR A 7 -26.75 -0.28 -11.99
CA TYR A 7 -27.96 0.02 -11.21
C TYR A 7 -28.96 -1.15 -11.23
N GLY A 8 -29.12 -1.79 -12.39
CA GLY A 8 -29.94 -3.02 -12.52
C GLY A 8 -29.42 -4.16 -11.64
N LYS A 9 -28.10 -4.37 -11.61
CA LYS A 9 -27.46 -5.39 -10.76
C LYS A 9 -27.58 -5.08 -9.28
N LEU A 10 -27.47 -3.81 -8.88
CA LEU A 10 -27.61 -3.36 -7.49
C LEU A 10 -29.06 -3.53 -6.98
N CYS A 11 -30.06 -3.18 -7.80
CA CYS A 11 -31.47 -3.41 -7.47
C CYS A 11 -31.82 -4.90 -7.35
N LEU A 12 -31.23 -5.76 -8.20
CA LEU A 12 -31.39 -7.22 -8.12
C LEU A 12 -30.74 -7.80 -6.85
N LEU A 13 -29.55 -7.31 -6.47
CA LEU A 13 -28.84 -7.73 -5.25
C LEU A 13 -29.60 -7.35 -3.98
N ILE A 14 -30.17 -6.14 -3.93
CA ILE A 14 -31.00 -5.69 -2.81
C ILE A 14 -32.28 -6.52 -2.72
N LYS A 15 -32.92 -6.83 -3.86
CA LYS A 15 -34.11 -7.71 -3.90
C LYS A 15 -33.80 -9.13 -3.42
N TYR A 16 -32.62 -9.65 -3.77
CA TYR A 16 -32.15 -11.00 -3.40
C TYR A 16 -31.76 -11.11 -1.91
N GLN A 17 -31.13 -10.08 -1.35
CA GLN A 17 -30.80 -10.00 0.08
C GLN A 17 -32.07 -9.90 0.95
N ILE A 18 -33.09 -9.18 0.48
CA ILE A 18 -34.37 -9.04 1.19
C ILE A 18 -35.17 -10.36 1.16
N LEU A 19 -35.17 -11.10 0.04
CA LEU A 19 -35.83 -12.42 -0.07
C LEU A 19 -35.22 -13.50 0.85
N ARG A 20 -33.95 -13.35 1.26
CA ARG A 20 -33.28 -14.26 2.23
C ARG A 20 -33.65 -14.01 3.69
N ILE A 21 -34.24 -12.86 4.02
CA ILE A 21 -34.66 -12.52 5.38
C ILE A 21 -36.08 -13.04 5.68
N ILE A 22 -36.88 -13.27 4.63
CA ILE A 22 -38.29 -13.71 4.73
C ILE A 22 -38.48 -15.06 5.45
N PRO A 23 -37.66 -16.11 5.23
CA PRO A 23 -37.82 -17.39 5.93
C PRO A 23 -37.56 -17.29 7.44
N CYS A 24 -36.72 -16.34 7.87
CA CYS A 24 -36.43 -16.09 9.29
C CYS A 24 -37.62 -15.42 9.99
N VAL A 25 -38.35 -14.56 9.26
CA VAL A 25 -39.57 -13.92 9.77
C VAL A 25 -40.75 -14.92 9.82
N GLN A 26 -40.86 -15.84 8.86
CA GLN A 26 -41.93 -16.85 8.84
C GLN A 26 -41.83 -17.88 9.98
N SER A 27 -40.61 -18.18 10.45
CA SER A 27 -40.41 -19.08 11.60
C SER A 27 -40.79 -18.45 12.95
N ALA A 28 -40.99 -17.13 13.02
CA ALA A 28 -41.44 -16.41 14.21
C ALA A 28 -42.98 -16.22 14.28
N MET A 29 -43.75 -16.80 13.34
CA MET A 29 -45.20 -16.54 13.18
C MET A 29 -46.13 -17.61 13.79
N HIS A 30 -45.71 -18.36 14.81
CA HIS A 30 -46.56 -19.40 15.45
C HIS A 30 -47.11 -19.06 16.83
N THR A 31 -47.04 -17.80 17.26
CA THR A 31 -47.73 -17.33 18.46
C THR A 31 -48.52 -16.07 18.13
N GLY A 32 -49.82 -16.26 17.86
CA GLY A 32 -50.72 -15.22 17.42
C GLY A 32 -50.87 -14.07 18.41
N THR A 33 -51.09 -12.87 17.87
CA THR A 33 -51.96 -11.79 18.42
C THR A 33 -52.15 -10.73 17.32
N ASP A 34 -53.33 -10.10 17.29
CA ASP A 34 -53.81 -9.09 16.31
C ASP A 34 -52.95 -7.80 16.19
N SER A 35 -51.81 -7.75 16.85
CA SER A 35 -50.86 -6.62 16.83
C SER A 35 -49.93 -6.66 15.61
N VAL A 36 -49.72 -7.83 15.00
CA VAL A 36 -48.73 -8.04 13.92
C VAL A 36 -49.21 -7.48 12.58
N HIS A 37 -50.50 -7.57 12.29
CA HIS A 37 -51.07 -7.01 11.05
C HIS A 37 -50.98 -5.48 10.99
N ARG A 38 -51.06 -4.80 12.15
CA ARG A 38 -50.88 -3.34 12.24
C ARG A 38 -49.43 -2.89 12.02
N ILE A 39 -48.45 -3.74 12.36
CA ILE A 39 -47.02 -3.44 12.17
C ILE A 39 -46.62 -3.66 10.71
N GLN A 40 -47.11 -4.72 10.05
CA GLN A 40 -46.87 -4.95 8.62
C GLN A 40 -47.43 -3.82 7.75
N SER A 41 -48.65 -3.36 7.99
CA SER A 41 -49.24 -2.26 7.22
C SER A 41 -48.52 -0.93 7.42
N ARG A 42 -47.96 -0.68 8.62
CA ARG A 42 -47.14 0.51 8.89
C ARG A 42 -45.75 0.46 8.24
N MET A 43 -45.12 -0.71 8.19
CA MET A 43 -43.82 -0.89 7.52
C MET A 43 -43.91 -0.74 6.00
N ILE A 44 -45.02 -1.20 5.39
CA ILE A 44 -45.26 -1.02 3.94
C ILE A 44 -45.49 0.45 3.59
N LEU A 45 -46.23 1.21 4.41
CA LEU A 45 -46.44 2.65 4.19
C LEU A 45 -45.17 3.49 4.40
N MET A 46 -44.32 3.14 5.37
CA MET A 46 -43.00 3.78 5.53
C MET A 46 -42.07 3.54 4.33
N TRP A 47 -42.27 2.44 3.59
CA TRP A 47 -41.46 2.08 2.44
C TRP A 47 -41.88 2.83 1.16
N GLU A 48 -43.18 3.10 0.96
CA GLU A 48 -43.66 3.89 -0.18
C GLU A 48 -43.33 5.39 -0.05
N GLU A 49 -43.34 5.95 1.16
CA GLU A 49 -42.94 7.34 1.39
C GLU A 49 -41.42 7.57 1.28
N GLY A 50 -40.61 6.59 1.71
CA GLY A 50 -39.14 6.65 1.58
C GLY A 50 -38.66 6.66 0.12
N ILE A 51 -39.30 5.89 -0.75
CA ILE A 51 -39.00 5.86 -2.19
C ILE A 51 -39.41 7.18 -2.87
N SER A 52 -40.46 7.85 -2.40
CA SER A 52 -40.91 9.16 -2.89
C SER A 52 -39.91 10.28 -2.56
N MET A 53 -39.32 10.26 -1.35
CA MET A 53 -38.25 11.19 -0.99
C MET A 53 -37.02 11.03 -1.88
N ILE A 54 -36.54 9.81 -2.10
CA ILE A 54 -35.34 9.54 -2.91
C ILE A 54 -35.52 10.01 -4.37
N LYS A 55 -36.74 9.92 -4.92
CA LYS A 55 -37.05 10.40 -6.28
C LYS A 55 -37.10 11.93 -6.39
N LYS A 56 -37.53 12.64 -5.33
CA LYS A 56 -37.60 14.13 -5.31
C LYS A 56 -36.21 14.77 -5.22
N TRP A 57 -35.27 14.17 -4.49
CA TRP A 57 -33.91 14.69 -4.36
C TRP A 57 -33.04 14.48 -5.61
N PHE A 58 -33.36 13.50 -6.47
CA PHE A 58 -32.65 13.29 -7.74
C PHE A 58 -33.04 14.29 -8.84
N ALA A 59 -34.23 14.90 -8.76
CA ALA A 59 -34.73 15.85 -9.76
C ALA A 59 -34.23 17.31 -9.54
N ILE A 60 -33.73 17.63 -8.35
CA ILE A 60 -33.28 18.99 -7.99
C ILE A 60 -31.77 19.20 -8.27
N GLY A 61 -31.01 18.13 -8.53
CA GLY A 61 -29.56 18.19 -8.71
C GLY A 61 -29.02 18.39 -10.14
N VAL A 62 -29.87 18.72 -11.14
CA VAL A 62 -29.45 18.75 -12.57
C VAL A 62 -29.66 20.12 -13.27
N ALA A 63 -29.93 21.22 -12.57
CA ALA A 63 -30.12 22.52 -13.23
C ALA A 63 -29.46 23.70 -12.51
N ALA A 64 -28.16 23.91 -12.77
CA ALA A 64 -27.38 25.17 -12.74
C ALA A 64 -25.90 24.75 -12.65
N VAL A 65 -25.03 24.96 -13.64
CA VAL A 65 -24.44 26.25 -14.00
C VAL A 65 -24.04 26.22 -15.48
N ILE A 66 -24.63 27.10 -16.29
CA ILE A 66 -24.15 27.47 -17.62
C ILE A 66 -23.55 28.88 -17.53
N GLY A 67 -22.31 29.02 -17.99
CA GLY A 67 -21.80 30.24 -18.63
C GLY A 67 -21.16 31.28 -17.72
N VAL A 68 -19.83 31.24 -17.61
CA VAL A 68 -19.00 32.45 -17.55
C VAL A 68 -17.79 32.27 -18.46
N THR A 69 -17.55 33.33 -19.23
CA THR A 69 -16.61 33.50 -20.33
C THR A 69 -15.14 33.50 -19.92
N GLY A 70 -14.29 33.28 -20.93
CA GLY A 70 -12.85 33.05 -20.85
C GLY A 70 -12.05 33.99 -19.96
N SER A 71 -11.13 33.38 -19.21
CA SER A 71 -9.94 34.01 -18.65
C SER A 71 -8.72 33.25 -19.14
N VAL A 72 -7.77 34.02 -19.67
CA VAL A 72 -6.44 33.61 -20.12
C VAL A 72 -5.72 32.81 -19.01
N ILE A 73 -5.32 31.58 -19.33
CA ILE A 73 -4.48 30.73 -18.48
C ILE A 73 -3.02 31.12 -18.73
N PRO A 74 -2.26 31.59 -17.72
CA PRO A 74 -0.81 31.56 -17.83
C PRO A 74 -0.34 30.12 -17.62
N ALA A 75 0.38 29.59 -18.61
CA ALA A 75 1.10 28.33 -18.50
C ALA A 75 2.22 28.47 -17.45
N GLY A 76 2.26 27.56 -16.46
CA GLY A 76 3.41 27.42 -15.58
C GLY A 76 3.08 27.32 -14.10
N ALA A 77 2.41 26.25 -13.69
CA ALA A 77 2.56 25.63 -12.37
C ALA A 77 1.87 24.25 -12.43
N GLN A 78 2.57 23.25 -12.97
CA GLN A 78 2.24 21.86 -12.68
C GLN A 78 2.65 21.63 -11.23
N THR A 79 1.72 21.82 -10.29
CA THR A 79 1.80 21.14 -9.01
C THR A 79 1.83 19.65 -9.36
N ALA A 80 2.96 19.00 -9.08
CA ALA A 80 3.05 17.55 -9.11
C ALA A 80 1.91 17.03 -8.22
N GLU A 81 0.88 16.46 -8.84
CA GLU A 81 -0.14 15.72 -8.14
C GLU A 81 0.57 14.52 -7.55
N ALA A 82 0.93 14.61 -6.27
CA ALA A 82 1.52 13.52 -5.53
C ALA A 82 0.62 12.31 -5.76
N ALA A 83 1.16 11.29 -6.43
CA ALA A 83 0.42 10.08 -6.76
C ALA A 83 -0.32 9.62 -5.50
N ALA A 84 -1.65 9.59 -5.55
CA ALA A 84 -2.46 9.19 -4.40
C ALA A 84 -1.95 7.83 -3.92
N PRO A 85 -1.79 7.62 -2.60
CA PRO A 85 -1.28 6.37 -2.07
C PRO A 85 -2.12 5.21 -2.62
N THR A 86 -1.45 4.20 -3.18
CA THR A 86 -2.11 3.02 -3.74
C THR A 86 -3.10 2.48 -2.72
N THR A 87 -4.36 2.45 -3.11
CA THR A 87 -5.42 1.88 -2.27
C THR A 87 -5.31 0.37 -2.36
N VAL A 88 -5.12 -0.30 -1.22
CA VAL A 88 -5.06 -1.76 -1.14
C VAL A 88 -6.27 -2.32 -0.40
N TYR A 89 -6.78 -3.45 -0.88
CA TYR A 89 -8.04 -4.06 -0.49
C TYR A 89 -7.99 -5.59 -0.69
N TYR A 90 -9.04 -6.29 -0.27
CA TYR A 90 -9.14 -7.75 -0.41
C TYR A 90 -8.74 -8.26 -1.80
N GLY A 91 -7.80 -9.21 -1.83
CA GLY A 91 -7.22 -9.78 -3.06
C GLY A 91 -6.07 -8.96 -3.67
N SER A 92 -5.64 -7.87 -3.04
CA SER A 92 -4.40 -7.18 -3.43
C SER A 92 -3.19 -8.04 -3.05
N GLU A 93 -2.21 -8.11 -3.95
CA GLU A 93 -0.96 -8.86 -3.78
C GLU A 93 0.19 -8.02 -4.32
N ASN A 94 0.58 -6.97 -3.59
CA ASN A 94 1.63 -6.03 -3.99
C ASN A 94 2.44 -5.52 -2.80
N GLY A 95 3.50 -4.75 -3.05
CA GLY A 95 4.39 -4.21 -2.02
C GLY A 95 3.68 -3.37 -0.94
N ASP A 96 2.55 -2.74 -1.26
CA ASP A 96 1.80 -1.93 -0.32
C ASP A 96 1.03 -2.79 0.71
N VAL A 97 0.64 -4.01 0.35
CA VAL A 97 0.05 -4.97 1.30
C VAL A 97 1.05 -5.38 2.38
N TRP A 98 2.30 -5.61 2.01
CA TRP A 98 3.37 -5.90 2.97
C TRP A 98 3.56 -4.75 3.97
N ASP A 99 3.57 -3.50 3.49
CA ASP A 99 3.71 -2.33 4.38
C ASP A 99 2.52 -2.18 5.32
N LEU A 100 1.32 -2.43 4.80
CA LEU A 100 0.10 -2.41 5.58
C LEU A 100 0.17 -3.45 6.72
N GLN A 101 0.43 -4.71 6.37
CA GLN A 101 0.55 -5.82 7.32
C GLN A 101 1.63 -5.54 8.37
N ALA A 102 2.77 -4.99 7.96
CA ALA A 102 3.86 -4.63 8.88
C ALA A 102 3.46 -3.52 9.87
N ARG A 103 2.78 -2.47 9.40
CA ARG A 103 2.31 -1.38 10.27
C ARG A 103 1.21 -1.84 11.21
N LEU A 104 0.27 -2.65 10.72
CA LEU A 104 -0.76 -3.28 11.54
C LEU A 104 -0.12 -4.11 12.66
N ASN A 105 0.86 -4.94 12.32
CA ASN A 105 1.62 -5.74 13.30
C ASN A 105 2.35 -4.88 14.33
N GLN A 106 2.98 -3.78 13.92
CA GLN A 106 3.66 -2.84 14.82
C GLN A 106 2.69 -2.22 15.84
N LEU A 107 1.47 -1.91 15.40
CA LEU A 107 0.42 -1.35 16.24
C LEU A 107 -0.33 -2.41 17.06
N GLY A 108 0.08 -3.68 16.99
CA GLY A 108 -0.51 -4.79 17.74
C GLY A 108 -1.66 -5.51 17.04
N TYR A 109 -2.03 -5.11 15.83
CA TYR A 109 -2.99 -5.79 14.98
C TYR A 109 -2.32 -6.96 14.25
N LYS A 110 -2.07 -8.04 14.99
CA LYS A 110 -1.34 -9.21 14.50
C LYS A 110 -2.02 -9.85 13.28
N THR A 111 -1.34 -9.86 12.15
CA THR A 111 -1.69 -10.52 10.88
C THR A 111 -0.48 -11.23 10.29
N GLU A 112 -0.74 -12.22 9.46
CA GLU A 112 0.30 -12.84 8.63
C GLU A 112 0.93 -11.78 7.72
N LEU A 113 2.24 -11.89 7.57
CA LEU A 113 3.06 -11.00 6.77
C LEU A 113 3.48 -11.82 5.56
N ASP A 114 2.58 -11.90 4.60
CA ASP A 114 2.64 -12.75 3.41
C ASP A 114 2.45 -11.96 2.11
N GLY A 115 2.17 -10.65 2.21
CA GLY A 115 1.94 -9.78 1.06
C GLY A 115 0.57 -9.97 0.41
N ILE A 116 -0.30 -10.80 1.00
CA ILE A 116 -1.61 -11.13 0.47
C ILE A 116 -2.66 -10.45 1.34
N TYR A 117 -3.49 -9.63 0.71
CA TYR A 117 -4.61 -9.00 1.39
C TYR A 117 -5.77 -9.99 1.48
N GLY A 118 -5.62 -10.98 2.38
CA GLY A 118 -6.65 -11.97 2.69
C GLY A 118 -7.61 -11.51 3.79
N LEU A 119 -8.50 -12.43 4.20
CA LEU A 119 -9.54 -12.18 5.22
C LEU A 119 -8.97 -11.77 6.59
N GLU A 120 -7.81 -12.31 6.98
CA GLU A 120 -7.15 -11.93 8.24
C GLU A 120 -6.66 -10.48 8.19
N THR A 121 -5.96 -10.10 7.12
CA THR A 121 -5.48 -8.72 6.90
C THR A 121 -6.64 -7.74 6.86
N GLU A 122 -7.70 -8.07 6.11
CA GLU A 122 -8.94 -7.27 6.05
C GLU A 122 -9.56 -7.08 7.44
N SER A 123 -9.68 -8.15 8.22
CA SER A 123 -10.21 -8.09 9.58
C SER A 123 -9.36 -7.20 10.50
N LYS A 124 -8.03 -7.15 10.30
CA LYS A 124 -7.15 -6.23 11.07
C LYS A 124 -7.31 -4.80 10.62
N VAL A 125 -7.49 -4.54 9.33
CA VAL A 125 -7.77 -3.19 8.82
C VAL A 125 -9.10 -2.68 9.32
N ILE A 126 -10.15 -3.50 9.28
CA ILE A 126 -11.46 -3.17 9.85
C ILE A 126 -11.31 -2.82 11.33
N ARG A 127 -10.54 -3.61 12.09
CA ARG A 127 -10.30 -3.34 13.52
C ARG A 127 -9.53 -2.04 13.74
N PHE A 128 -8.47 -1.81 12.97
CA PHE A 128 -7.70 -0.57 13.01
C PHE A 128 -8.59 0.65 12.71
N GLN A 129 -9.39 0.57 11.64
CA GLN A 129 -10.34 1.62 11.25
C GLN A 129 -11.36 1.88 12.35
N THR A 130 -11.89 0.82 12.97
CA THR A 130 -12.83 0.91 14.10
C THR A 130 -12.20 1.64 15.29
N ASP A 131 -10.99 1.23 15.70
CA ASP A 131 -10.29 1.80 16.85
C ASP A 131 -9.91 3.28 16.66
N HIS A 132 -9.74 3.72 15.40
CA HIS A 132 -9.32 5.07 15.05
C HIS A 132 -10.45 5.96 14.51
N GLY A 133 -11.70 5.49 14.54
CA GLY A 133 -12.87 6.26 14.11
C GLY A 133 -12.90 6.58 12.61
N LEU A 134 -12.28 5.74 11.79
CA LEU A 134 -12.25 5.87 10.34
C LEU A 134 -13.48 5.23 9.69
N ARG A 135 -13.65 5.44 8.38
CA ARG A 135 -14.60 4.65 7.59
C ARG A 135 -14.24 3.16 7.70
N ILE A 136 -15.19 2.36 8.16
CA ILE A 136 -15.02 0.91 8.38
C ILE A 136 -15.44 0.17 7.10
N ASP A 137 -14.55 0.16 6.12
CA ASP A 137 -14.77 -0.49 4.82
C ASP A 137 -13.77 -1.61 4.53
N GLY A 138 -12.80 -1.84 5.41
CA GLY A 138 -11.76 -2.85 5.22
C GLY A 138 -10.84 -2.53 4.05
N ILE A 139 -10.81 -1.28 3.58
CA ILE A 139 -9.95 -0.81 2.49
C ILE A 139 -8.89 0.13 3.07
N ALA A 140 -7.62 -0.18 2.84
CA ALA A 140 -6.54 0.75 3.16
C ALA A 140 -6.41 1.81 2.07
N GLY A 141 -7.31 2.81 2.12
CA GLY A 141 -7.28 4.01 1.29
C GLY A 141 -6.44 5.14 1.92
N PRO A 142 -6.42 6.34 1.29
CA PRO A 142 -5.55 7.46 1.72
C PRO A 142 -5.71 7.84 3.19
N GLU A 143 -6.93 7.84 3.72
CA GLU A 143 -7.21 8.18 5.11
C GLU A 143 -6.67 7.12 6.09
N THR A 144 -6.89 5.84 5.79
CA THR A 144 -6.34 4.72 6.57
C THR A 144 -4.81 4.73 6.56
N TRP A 145 -4.20 4.96 5.38
CA TRP A 145 -2.76 5.09 5.25
C TRP A 145 -2.19 6.25 6.07
N SER A 146 -2.84 7.42 6.02
CA SER A 146 -2.43 8.60 6.79
C SER A 146 -2.41 8.29 8.28
N HIS A 147 -3.47 7.64 8.79
CA HIS A 147 -3.53 7.22 10.20
C HIS A 147 -2.48 6.17 10.55
N LEU A 148 -2.32 5.11 9.75
CA LEU A 148 -1.29 4.08 9.98
C LEU A 148 0.10 4.68 10.06
N LYS A 149 0.42 5.57 9.10
CA LYS A 149 1.69 6.28 9.04
C LYS A 149 1.88 7.14 10.29
N LYS A 150 0.94 8.02 10.61
CA LYS A 150 0.99 8.86 11.82
C LYS A 150 1.19 8.06 13.11
N GLN A 151 0.48 6.94 13.28
CA GLN A 151 0.60 6.09 14.48
C GLN A 151 1.93 5.33 14.54
N THR A 152 2.51 5.00 13.39
CA THR A 152 3.79 4.30 13.34
C THR A 152 4.98 5.26 13.28
N GLU A 153 4.79 6.52 12.91
CA GLU A 153 5.80 7.59 12.81
C GLU A 153 6.37 7.99 14.19
N GLY A 154 5.59 7.87 15.27
CA GLY A 154 6.01 8.19 16.66
C GLY A 154 7.08 7.26 17.28
N THR A 155 7.62 6.29 16.54
CA THR A 155 8.76 5.45 16.95
C THR A 155 9.99 5.73 16.07
N THR A 156 10.21 7.00 15.72
CA THR A 156 11.44 7.47 15.09
C THR A 156 12.21 8.30 16.11
N GLY A 157 13.18 7.66 16.78
CA GLY A 157 14.24 8.42 17.42
C GLY A 157 15.01 9.15 16.33
N GLU A 158 14.79 10.45 16.24
CA GLU A 158 15.65 11.39 15.53
C GLU A 158 17.06 11.30 16.15
N THR A 159 17.99 10.72 15.41
CA THR A 159 19.42 10.95 15.64
C THR A 159 19.95 11.61 14.37
N SER A 160 20.14 12.92 14.46
CA SER A 160 20.79 13.76 13.47
C SER A 160 22.28 13.45 13.41
N ASP A 161 22.77 12.85 12.33
CA ASP A 161 24.19 12.76 12.03
C ASP A 161 24.54 13.50 10.73
N ALA A 162 25.70 14.17 10.75
CA ALA A 162 26.09 15.33 9.96
C ALA A 162 26.57 15.05 8.52
N ALA A 163 25.98 14.08 7.81
CA ALA A 163 26.43 13.69 6.47
C ALA A 163 25.26 13.62 5.46
N GLY A 164 24.57 14.74 5.24
CA GLY A 164 23.78 15.01 4.01
C GLY A 164 22.58 14.11 3.65
N LEU A 165 22.40 12.95 4.26
CA LEU A 165 21.27 12.04 4.07
C LEU A 165 20.84 11.53 5.46
N SER A 166 19.80 12.15 6.04
CA SER A 166 19.29 11.76 7.35
C SER A 166 18.45 10.48 7.25
N LEU A 167 19.12 9.34 7.34
CA LEU A 167 18.45 8.03 7.33
C LEU A 167 17.97 7.67 8.73
N SER A 168 16.66 7.49 8.88
CA SER A 168 16.07 7.07 10.15
C SER A 168 16.52 5.65 10.50
N LYS A 169 16.42 5.27 11.78
CA LYS A 169 16.67 3.88 12.23
C LYS A 169 15.86 2.87 11.42
N LYS A 170 14.65 3.24 10.98
CA LYS A 170 13.78 2.40 10.16
C LYS A 170 14.33 2.21 8.76
N ASP A 171 14.85 3.28 8.16
CA ASP A 171 15.48 3.21 6.83
C ASP A 171 16.72 2.32 6.87
N LYS A 172 17.57 2.49 7.89
CA LYS A 172 18.73 1.62 8.09
C LYS A 172 18.33 0.15 8.26
N THR A 173 17.27 -0.12 9.02
CA THR A 173 16.72 -1.48 9.16
C THR A 173 16.17 -2.01 7.83
N LEU A 174 15.44 -1.19 7.07
CA LEU A 174 14.89 -1.60 5.77
C LEU A 174 16.01 -1.89 4.76
N MET A 175 17.03 -1.04 4.70
CA MET A 175 18.25 -1.29 3.91
C MET A 175 18.93 -2.58 4.34
N ALA A 176 19.10 -2.82 5.64
CA ALA A 176 19.76 -4.03 6.13
C ALA A 176 18.99 -5.30 5.73
N ARG A 177 17.65 -5.22 5.69
CA ARG A 177 16.79 -6.30 5.21
C ARG A 177 16.96 -6.56 3.72
N ALA A 178 16.98 -5.51 2.91
CA ALA A 178 17.23 -5.61 1.48
C ALA A 178 18.63 -6.22 1.21
N VAL A 179 19.67 -5.66 1.82
CA VAL A 179 21.06 -6.17 1.72
C VAL A 179 21.15 -7.63 2.16
N TYR A 180 20.46 -8.00 3.25
CA TYR A 180 20.48 -9.38 3.72
C TYR A 180 19.84 -10.35 2.73
N GLY A 181 18.74 -9.97 2.06
CA GLY A 181 18.12 -10.82 1.04
C GLY A 181 18.96 -10.93 -0.23
N GLU A 182 19.54 -9.82 -0.70
CA GLU A 182 20.30 -9.79 -1.95
C GLU A 182 21.70 -10.39 -1.84
N ALA A 183 22.36 -10.20 -0.70
CA ALA A 183 23.77 -10.53 -0.53
C ALA A 183 24.01 -11.58 0.56
N ARG A 184 23.03 -12.47 0.81
CA ARG A 184 23.19 -13.57 1.75
C ARG A 184 24.27 -14.54 1.25
N GLY A 185 25.28 -14.77 2.07
CA GLY A 185 26.40 -15.66 1.71
C GLY A 185 27.45 -15.04 0.80
N GLU A 186 27.28 -13.77 0.41
CA GLU A 186 28.30 -13.00 -0.29
C GLU A 186 29.41 -12.53 0.67
N PRO A 187 30.63 -12.23 0.17
CA PRO A 187 31.66 -11.61 0.98
C PRO A 187 31.19 -10.26 1.53
N TYR A 188 31.74 -9.83 2.67
CA TYR A 188 31.35 -8.57 3.32
C TYR A 188 31.43 -7.36 2.37
N LYS A 189 32.46 -7.29 1.51
CA LYS A 189 32.59 -6.28 0.44
C LYS A 189 31.35 -6.24 -0.48
N GLY A 190 30.76 -7.39 -0.81
CA GLY A 190 29.55 -7.49 -1.63
C GLY A 190 28.30 -7.00 -0.90
N LYS A 191 28.18 -7.25 0.40
CA LYS A 191 27.09 -6.70 1.23
C LYS A 191 27.14 -5.17 1.27
N VAL A 192 28.33 -4.59 1.46
CA VAL A 192 28.54 -3.13 1.43
C VAL A 192 28.23 -2.57 0.03
N ALA A 193 28.63 -3.28 -1.04
CA ALA A 193 28.36 -2.87 -2.42
C ALA A 193 26.85 -2.77 -2.72
N VAL A 194 26.04 -3.74 -2.27
CA VAL A 194 24.56 -3.66 -2.43
C VAL A 194 23.97 -2.50 -1.62
N ALA A 195 24.46 -2.26 -0.40
CA ALA A 195 24.03 -1.11 0.39
C ALA A 195 24.38 0.22 -0.30
N ALA A 196 25.56 0.32 -0.90
CA ALA A 196 26.00 1.49 -1.64
C ALA A 196 25.15 1.72 -2.90
N VAL A 197 24.76 0.67 -3.63
CA VAL A 197 23.82 0.78 -4.78
C VAL A 197 22.50 1.44 -4.36
N ILE A 198 21.94 1.09 -3.20
CA ILE A 198 20.73 1.74 -2.67
C ILE A 198 20.97 3.25 -2.49
N LEU A 199 22.10 3.63 -1.89
CA LEU A 199 22.45 5.04 -1.67
C LEU A 199 22.75 5.79 -2.98
N ASN A 200 23.32 5.11 -3.97
CA ASN A 200 23.60 5.67 -5.30
C ASN A 200 22.30 5.92 -6.07
N ARG A 201 21.31 5.03 -5.95
CA ARG A 201 19.96 5.24 -6.52
C ARG A 201 19.28 6.45 -5.90
N ILE A 202 19.31 6.59 -4.57
CA ILE A 202 18.73 7.75 -3.87
C ILE A 202 19.33 9.08 -4.34
N GLN A 203 20.63 9.07 -4.72
CA GLN A 203 21.34 10.26 -5.21
C GLN A 203 21.19 10.49 -6.72
N SER A 204 20.56 9.57 -7.45
CA SER A 204 20.40 9.64 -8.90
C SER A 204 19.02 10.16 -9.26
N ASP A 205 18.95 11.04 -10.26
CA ASP A 205 17.68 11.55 -10.81
C ASP A 205 16.87 10.47 -11.56
N GLU A 206 17.45 9.29 -11.78
CA GLU A 206 16.80 8.15 -12.46
C GLU A 206 15.92 7.30 -11.53
N PHE A 207 16.03 7.46 -10.21
CA PHE A 207 15.36 6.62 -9.21
C PHE A 207 14.62 7.46 -8.17
N PRO A 208 13.74 6.85 -7.35
CA PRO A 208 13.15 7.55 -6.21
C PRO A 208 14.21 8.07 -5.23
N ASP A 209 13.94 9.23 -4.64
CA ASP A 209 14.82 9.96 -3.72
C ASP A 209 14.70 9.51 -2.25
N THR A 210 14.06 8.36 -1.99
CA THR A 210 13.88 7.80 -0.65
C THR A 210 14.30 6.34 -0.58
N VAL A 211 14.86 5.91 0.57
CA VAL A 211 15.21 4.50 0.83
C VAL A 211 14.05 3.57 0.53
N ARG A 212 12.85 3.93 1.01
CA ARG A 212 11.66 3.14 0.76
C ARG A 212 11.30 3.09 -0.72
N GLY A 213 11.34 4.22 -1.42
CA GLY A 213 11.02 4.28 -2.85
C GLY A 213 11.94 3.36 -3.67
N VAL A 214 13.24 3.42 -3.40
CA VAL A 214 14.23 2.56 -4.06
C VAL A 214 14.05 1.08 -3.73
N ILE A 215 13.82 0.74 -2.46
CA ILE A 215 13.73 -0.67 -2.04
C ILE A 215 12.42 -1.31 -2.51
N MET A 216 11.31 -0.56 -2.49
CA MET A 216 9.98 -1.07 -2.83
C MET A 216 9.64 -0.97 -4.32
N GLU A 217 10.55 -0.47 -5.14
CA GLU A 217 10.38 -0.46 -6.60
C GLU A 217 10.22 -1.90 -7.11
N SER A 218 9.26 -2.10 -8.01
CA SER A 218 8.88 -3.45 -8.47
C SER A 218 10.07 -4.15 -9.14
N GLY A 219 10.47 -5.31 -8.61
CA GLY A 219 11.59 -6.09 -9.12
C GLY A 219 12.98 -5.56 -8.77
N ALA A 220 13.09 -4.49 -7.95
CA ALA A 220 14.38 -3.93 -7.57
C ALA A 220 15.16 -4.79 -6.56
N PHE A 221 14.44 -5.46 -5.65
CA PHE A 221 15.00 -6.31 -4.60
C PHE A 221 14.14 -7.58 -4.43
N THR A 222 14.75 -8.75 -4.60
CA THR A 222 14.14 -10.07 -4.38
C THR A 222 13.63 -10.23 -2.95
N ALA A 223 14.30 -9.60 -1.97
CA ALA A 223 13.87 -9.60 -0.57
C ALA A 223 12.43 -9.10 -0.39
N VAL A 224 12.00 -8.15 -1.23
CA VAL A 224 10.64 -7.58 -1.18
C VAL A 224 9.63 -8.53 -1.82
N SER A 225 9.94 -9.10 -2.99
CA SER A 225 9.05 -10.06 -3.66
C SER A 225 8.87 -11.36 -2.89
N ASP A 226 9.94 -11.82 -2.23
CA ASP A 226 9.96 -13.10 -1.52
C ASP A 226 9.43 -12.99 -0.08
N GLY A 227 9.00 -11.78 0.34
CA GLY A 227 8.54 -11.51 1.70
C GLY A 227 9.63 -11.52 2.77
N GLN A 228 10.87 -11.80 2.38
CA GLN A 228 12.01 -11.96 3.27
C GLN A 228 12.50 -10.63 3.85
N ILE A 229 12.03 -9.50 3.32
CA ILE A 229 12.32 -8.16 3.83
C ILE A 229 11.95 -8.04 5.31
N TRP A 230 11.09 -8.89 5.87
CA TRP A 230 10.70 -8.81 7.28
C TRP A 230 11.48 -9.73 8.21
N LEU A 231 12.34 -10.61 7.66
CA LEU A 231 13.27 -11.41 8.46
C LEU A 231 14.25 -10.51 9.23
N LYS A 232 14.70 -10.97 10.39
CA LYS A 232 15.71 -10.27 11.17
C LYS A 232 17.04 -10.35 10.41
N PRO A 233 17.63 -9.21 9.97
CA PRO A 233 18.92 -9.22 9.31
C PRO A 233 20.02 -9.73 10.24
N ASP A 234 21.06 -10.33 9.67
CA ASP A 234 22.28 -10.61 10.41
C ASP A 234 23.02 -9.31 10.79
N GLU A 235 23.91 -9.40 11.77
CA GLU A 235 24.70 -8.24 12.23
C GLU A 235 25.57 -7.66 11.09
N GLN A 236 26.01 -8.50 10.16
CA GLN A 236 26.82 -8.08 9.03
C GLN A 236 26.05 -7.17 8.07
N ALA A 237 24.76 -7.40 7.83
CA ALA A 237 23.95 -6.54 6.98
C ALA A 237 23.77 -5.15 7.58
N TYR A 238 23.53 -5.05 8.90
CA TYR A 238 23.50 -3.76 9.60
C TYR A 238 24.83 -3.02 9.51
N LYS A 239 25.94 -3.73 9.73
CA LYS A 239 27.28 -3.16 9.65
C LYS A 239 27.60 -2.69 8.23
N ALA A 240 27.24 -3.48 7.22
CA ALA A 240 27.45 -3.13 5.82
C ALA A 240 26.67 -1.87 5.40
N VAL A 241 25.42 -1.73 5.86
CA VAL A 241 24.63 -0.51 5.65
C VAL A 241 25.30 0.68 6.31
N GLN A 242 25.75 0.55 7.56
CA GLN A 242 26.42 1.66 8.25
C GLN A 242 27.74 2.05 7.57
N ASP A 243 28.52 1.08 7.08
CA ASP A 243 29.76 1.34 6.35
C ASP A 243 29.51 2.06 5.01
N ALA A 244 28.45 1.68 4.28
CA ALA A 244 28.03 2.40 3.07
C ALA A 244 27.58 3.84 3.39
N ILE A 245 26.81 4.03 4.47
CA ILE A 245 26.40 5.36 4.95
C ILE A 245 27.60 6.22 5.35
N ASN A 246 28.66 5.60 5.90
CA ASN A 246 29.92 6.27 6.22
C ASN A 246 30.77 6.60 4.98
N GLY A 247 30.26 6.31 3.77
CA GLY A 247 30.89 6.66 2.49
C GLY A 247 31.72 5.55 1.85
N TRP A 248 31.71 4.32 2.39
CA TRP A 248 32.39 3.22 1.72
C TRP A 248 31.53 2.66 0.58
N ASP A 249 31.87 3.01 -0.66
CA ASP A 249 31.28 2.43 -1.87
C ASP A 249 32.29 1.54 -2.63
N PRO A 250 32.31 0.21 -2.37
CA PRO A 250 33.14 -0.72 -3.13
C PRO A 250 32.58 -1.03 -4.53
N SER A 251 31.36 -0.61 -4.88
CA SER A 251 30.74 -0.83 -6.20
C SER A 251 31.22 0.16 -7.26
N GLY A 252 31.85 1.27 -6.84
CA GLY A 252 32.37 2.31 -7.74
C GLY A 252 31.28 3.21 -8.35
N GLY A 253 30.22 3.50 -7.60
CA GLY A 253 29.10 4.32 -8.06
C GLY A 253 28.07 3.54 -8.87
N ALA A 254 27.96 2.23 -8.67
CA ALA A 254 27.01 1.41 -9.40
C ALA A 254 25.56 1.73 -8.99
N THR A 255 24.64 1.70 -9.95
CA THR A 255 23.18 1.77 -9.73
C THR A 255 22.47 0.46 -10.03
N TYR A 256 23.18 -0.50 -10.64
CA TYR A 256 22.70 -1.84 -10.93
C TYR A 256 23.70 -2.92 -10.53
N TYR A 257 23.22 -4.13 -10.33
CA TYR A 257 24.04 -5.32 -10.21
C TYR A 257 23.25 -6.55 -10.72
N PHE A 258 23.97 -7.60 -11.10
CA PHE A 258 23.37 -8.85 -11.52
C PHE A 258 24.32 -10.03 -11.32
N ASN A 259 23.76 -11.23 -11.20
CA ASN A 259 24.52 -12.46 -11.23
C ASN A 259 24.69 -12.93 -12.69
N PRO A 260 25.92 -12.96 -13.26
CA PRO A 260 26.15 -13.34 -14.65
C PRO A 260 25.77 -14.80 -14.94
N ASP A 261 25.69 -15.65 -13.92
CA ASP A 261 25.34 -17.06 -14.09
C ASP A 261 23.82 -17.26 -14.28
N THR A 262 23.00 -16.28 -13.88
CA THR A 262 21.53 -16.39 -13.88
C THR A 262 20.82 -15.26 -14.63
N ALA A 263 21.52 -14.19 -14.97
CA ALA A 263 20.93 -13.02 -15.63
C ALA A 263 20.58 -13.30 -17.09
N THR A 264 19.31 -13.11 -17.44
CA THR A 264 18.76 -13.36 -18.78
C THR A 264 18.43 -12.09 -19.56
N SER A 265 18.49 -10.91 -18.93
CA SER A 265 18.11 -9.64 -19.56
C SER A 265 19.23 -9.08 -20.42
N ASP A 266 19.06 -9.01 -21.75
CA ASP A 266 20.05 -8.39 -22.64
C ASP A 266 20.37 -6.93 -22.26
N TRP A 267 19.38 -6.23 -21.71
CA TRP A 267 19.54 -4.85 -21.26
C TRP A 267 20.58 -4.73 -20.13
N ILE A 268 20.61 -5.66 -19.16
CA ILE A 268 21.58 -5.55 -18.04
C ILE A 268 23.02 -5.80 -18.52
N TRP A 269 23.18 -6.66 -19.52
CA TRP A 269 24.48 -6.94 -20.15
C TRP A 269 25.01 -5.76 -20.97
N SER A 270 24.12 -4.87 -21.41
CA SER A 270 24.49 -3.65 -22.14
C SER A 270 25.01 -2.50 -21.26
N ARG A 271 24.79 -2.56 -19.94
CA ARG A 271 25.26 -1.53 -18.99
C ARG A 271 26.78 -1.56 -18.86
N THR A 272 27.37 -0.43 -18.48
CA THR A 272 28.81 -0.32 -18.26
C THR A 272 29.19 -1.11 -17.02
N GLN A 273 29.90 -2.23 -17.20
CA GLN A 273 30.36 -3.08 -16.10
C GLN A 273 31.54 -2.43 -15.37
N ILE A 274 31.45 -2.30 -14.05
CA ILE A 274 32.45 -1.60 -13.22
C ILE A 274 33.40 -2.62 -12.58
N ASP A 275 32.87 -3.54 -11.79
CA ASP A 275 33.64 -4.56 -11.08
C ASP A 275 32.77 -5.79 -10.77
N LYS A 276 33.40 -6.93 -10.48
CA LYS A 276 32.75 -8.15 -9.99
C LYS A 276 33.14 -8.40 -8.53
N ILE A 277 32.16 -8.42 -7.64
CA ILE A 277 32.36 -8.70 -6.21
C ILE A 277 31.51 -9.90 -5.82
N GLY A 278 32.17 -10.99 -5.45
CA GLY A 278 31.50 -12.26 -5.21
C GLY A 278 30.79 -12.75 -6.47
N LYS A 279 29.49 -13.00 -6.37
CA LYS A 279 28.67 -13.46 -7.51
C LYS A 279 28.11 -12.32 -8.35
N HIS A 280 28.17 -11.08 -7.88
CA HIS A 280 27.56 -9.95 -8.58
C HIS A 280 28.54 -9.17 -9.43
N ILE A 281 28.14 -8.87 -10.67
CA ILE A 281 28.72 -7.80 -11.48
C ILE A 281 27.95 -6.53 -11.17
N PHE A 282 28.66 -5.45 -10.82
CA PHE A 282 28.12 -4.13 -10.57
C PHE A 282 28.25 -3.26 -11.82
N SER A 283 27.22 -2.50 -12.16
CA SER A 283 27.16 -1.72 -13.40
C SER A 283 26.43 -0.39 -13.24
N LYS A 284 26.66 0.49 -14.21
CA LYS A 284 25.98 1.78 -14.35
C LYS A 284 25.64 2.09 -15.81
#